data_AF-A0A3E3IWR1-F1
#
_entry.id   AF-A0A3E3IWR1-F1
#
_cell.length_a   1.000
_cell.length_b   1.000
_cell.length_c   1.000
_cell.angle_alpha   90.00
_cell.angle_beta   90.00
_cell.angle_gamma   90.00
#
_symmetry.space_group_name_H-M   'P 1'
#
loop_
_entity.id
_entity.type
_entity.pdbx_description
1 polymer ?
#
loop_
_entity_poly.entity_id
_entity_poly.type
_entity_poly.pdbx_seq_one_letter_code
_entity_poly.pdbx_strand_id
1 'polypeptide(L)'
;MNAQTCIRKLRYVCSTSMGTVDAHGNPQVRIINIMHVEPEKGEIYFVTARGKNFYRELQNGKEVAITALTRYQEMIRVNGIPERVPDTRQKKWLDRIFEENQIMNNVYPGNSRYVLEVFCVKKAVIEYFNLGVHPIFRERYTIGEEAKRGGGFMVTEACIGCGKCLQACPQGCILEKNPVEIKEENCLHCGLCSEVCPVQAIKRIEEE
;
A
#
# COMPACT_ATOMS: atom_id res chain seq x y z
N MET A 1 1.94 3.19 -13.96
CA MET A 1 0.71 2.71 -13.29
C MET A 1 0.14 3.92 -12.50
N ASN A 2 -1.03 3.89 -11.86
CA ASN A 2 -1.48 5.04 -11.03
C ASN A 2 -2.26 4.60 -9.78
N ALA A 3 -2.50 5.55 -8.86
CA ALA A 3 -3.21 5.32 -7.60
C ALA A 3 -4.60 4.70 -7.85
N GLN A 4 -5.37 5.25 -8.79
CA GLN A 4 -6.73 4.81 -9.09
C GLN A 4 -6.74 3.35 -9.55
N THR A 5 -5.76 2.95 -10.35
CA THR A 5 -5.62 1.56 -10.81
C THR A 5 -5.24 0.62 -9.66
N CYS A 6 -4.38 1.05 -8.74
CA CYS A 6 -4.07 0.28 -7.53
C CYS A 6 -5.33 0.08 -6.67
N ILE A 7 -6.12 1.13 -6.45
CA ILE A 7 -7.38 1.04 -5.71
C ILE A 7 -8.37 0.08 -6.38
N ARG A 8 -8.51 0.15 -7.71
CA ARG A 8 -9.34 -0.81 -8.47
C ARG A 8 -8.84 -2.25 -8.26
N LYS A 9 -7.53 -2.49 -8.32
CA LYS A 9 -6.93 -3.81 -8.08
C LYS A 9 -7.19 -4.33 -6.67
N LEU A 10 -7.17 -3.47 -5.63
CA LEU A 10 -7.57 -3.88 -4.27
C LEU A 10 -8.98 -4.45 -4.23
N ARG A 11 -9.93 -3.81 -4.93
CA ARG A 11 -11.31 -4.33 -5.02
C ARG A 11 -11.39 -5.64 -5.81
N TYR A 12 -10.60 -5.79 -6.87
CA TYR A 12 -10.53 -7.05 -7.63
C TYR A 12 -9.94 -8.21 -6.80
N VAL A 13 -8.92 -7.96 -5.99
CA VAL A 13 -8.38 -8.96 -5.05
C VAL A 13 -9.39 -9.25 -3.95
N CYS A 14 -10.14 -8.23 -3.51
CA CYS A 14 -11.16 -8.26 -2.47
C CYS A 14 -10.61 -8.62 -1.09
N SER A 15 -10.10 -9.84 -0.89
CA SER A 15 -9.51 -10.32 0.37
C SER A 15 -8.07 -9.83 0.53
N THR A 16 -7.84 -8.95 1.51
CA THR A 16 -6.52 -8.34 1.77
C THR A 16 -6.04 -8.69 3.16
N SER A 17 -4.72 -8.76 3.35
CA SER A 17 -4.15 -8.80 4.69
C SER A 17 -4.13 -7.38 5.24
N MET A 18 -4.71 -7.17 6.42
CA MET A 18 -4.74 -5.86 7.08
C MET A 18 -4.08 -5.94 8.45
N GLY A 19 -3.03 -5.13 8.61
CA GLY A 19 -2.30 -4.90 9.83
C GLY A 19 -2.89 -3.74 10.62
N THR A 20 -3.00 -3.93 11.93
CA THR A 20 -3.44 -2.94 12.92
C THR A 20 -2.55 -3.03 14.16
N VAL A 21 -2.72 -2.10 15.10
CA VAL A 21 -2.00 -2.11 16.39
C VAL A 21 -3.02 -2.11 17.52
N ASP A 22 -2.86 -3.02 18.47
CA ASP A 22 -3.74 -3.09 19.64
C ASP A 22 -3.42 -2.01 20.70
N ALA A 23 -4.21 -2.00 21.79
CA ALA A 23 -4.06 -1.03 22.88
C ALA A 23 -2.72 -1.16 23.64
N HIS A 24 -2.05 -2.30 23.53
CA HIS A 24 -0.74 -2.55 24.15
C HIS A 24 0.42 -2.25 23.19
N GLY A 25 0.13 -1.88 21.94
CA GLY A 25 1.15 -1.65 20.93
C GLY A 25 1.54 -2.90 20.14
N ASN A 26 0.89 -4.05 20.33
CA ASN A 26 1.24 -5.25 19.59
C ASN A 26 0.65 -5.20 18.17
N PRO A 27 1.41 -5.66 17.16
CA PRO A 27 0.89 -5.78 15.80
C PRO A 27 -0.15 -6.90 15.73
N GLN A 28 -1.24 -6.62 15.02
CA GLN A 28 -2.32 -7.55 14.72
C GLN A 28 -2.46 -7.66 13.21
N VAL A 29 -2.78 -8.84 12.69
CA VAL A 29 -2.99 -9.06 11.25
C VAL A 29 -4.16 -10.00 11.01
N ARG A 30 -5.02 -9.68 10.04
CA ARG A 30 -6.12 -10.56 9.62
C ARG A 30 -6.50 -10.30 8.16
N ILE A 31 -7.25 -11.24 7.58
CA ILE A 31 -7.88 -11.04 6.28
C ILE A 31 -9.10 -10.13 6.44
N ILE A 32 -9.12 -9.02 5.68
CA ILE A 32 -10.21 -8.06 5.59
C ILE A 32 -10.58 -7.86 4.13
N ASN A 33 -11.88 -7.92 3.86
CA ASN A 33 -12.39 -7.66 2.53
C ASN A 33 -12.47 -6.14 2.29
N ILE A 34 -11.92 -5.69 1.17
CA ILE A 34 -12.17 -4.36 0.61
C ILE A 34 -13.57 -4.40 -0.01
N MET A 35 -14.53 -3.82 0.69
CA MET A 35 -15.96 -3.96 0.43
C MET A 35 -16.45 -3.05 -0.70
N HIS A 36 -15.81 -1.88 -0.85
CA HIS A 36 -16.11 -0.91 -1.90
C HIS A 36 -14.90 0.01 -2.13
N VAL A 37 -14.81 0.63 -3.30
CA VAL A 37 -13.80 1.65 -3.61
C VAL A 37 -14.40 2.76 -4.49
N GLU A 38 -13.96 3.99 -4.27
CA GLU A 38 -14.18 5.12 -5.20
C GLU A 38 -12.81 5.61 -5.72
N PRO A 39 -12.26 4.99 -6.79
CA PRO A 39 -10.89 5.23 -7.22
C PRO A 39 -10.60 6.69 -7.54
N GLU A 40 -11.53 7.37 -8.22
CA GLU A 40 -11.37 8.77 -8.63
C GLU A 40 -11.31 9.74 -7.44
N LYS A 41 -11.86 9.34 -6.28
CA LYS A 41 -11.76 10.08 -5.02
C LYS A 41 -10.66 9.58 -4.09
N GLY A 42 -10.02 8.46 -4.44
CA GLY A 42 -9.02 7.82 -3.60
C GLY A 42 -9.59 7.07 -2.40
N GLU A 43 -10.88 6.73 -2.37
CA GLU A 43 -11.51 6.22 -1.16
C GLU A 43 -11.58 4.68 -1.16
N ILE A 44 -11.14 4.05 -0.06
CA ILE A 44 -11.15 2.60 0.13
C ILE A 44 -12.05 2.27 1.32
N TYR A 45 -13.06 1.43 1.12
CA TYR A 45 -14.08 1.14 2.13
C TYR A 45 -14.06 -0.32 2.57
N PHE A 46 -14.21 -0.52 3.88
CA PHE A 46 -14.36 -1.84 4.49
C PHE A 46 -15.30 -1.76 5.70
N VAL A 47 -15.67 -2.91 6.27
CA VAL A 47 -16.61 -2.98 7.39
C VAL A 47 -16.12 -3.89 8.50
N THR A 48 -16.52 -3.61 9.74
CA THR A 48 -16.33 -4.52 10.86
C THR A 48 -17.45 -4.36 11.89
N ALA A 49 -17.71 -5.42 12.67
CA ALA A 49 -18.74 -5.40 13.70
C ALA A 49 -18.20 -4.75 14.99
N ARG A 50 -19.05 -3.96 15.67
CA ARG A 50 -18.68 -3.22 16.91
C ARG A 50 -18.10 -4.09 18.03
N GLY A 51 -18.46 -5.38 18.07
CA GLY A 51 -17.97 -6.31 19.09
C GLY A 51 -16.53 -6.82 18.88
N LYS A 52 -15.90 -6.59 17.72
CA LYS A 52 -14.59 -7.18 17.41
C LYS A 52 -13.43 -6.34 17.98
N ASN A 53 -12.32 -6.98 18.33
CA ASN A 53 -11.08 -6.27 18.68
C ASN A 53 -10.63 -5.35 17.55
N PHE A 54 -10.71 -5.82 16.30
CA PHE A 54 -10.43 -5.02 15.11
C PHE A 54 -11.21 -3.69 15.09
N TYR A 55 -12.47 -3.66 15.53
CA TYR A 55 -13.23 -2.41 15.63
C TYR A 55 -12.58 -1.42 16.60
N ARG A 56 -12.22 -1.88 17.80
CA ARG A 56 -11.57 -1.05 18.83
C ARG A 56 -10.20 -0.56 18.37
N GLU A 57 -9.46 -1.41 17.69
CA GLU A 57 -8.15 -1.09 17.12
C GLU A 57 -8.26 0.03 16.08
N LEU A 58 -9.28 0.04 15.21
CA LEU A 58 -9.49 1.12 14.25
C LEU A 58 -9.86 2.47 14.89
N GLN A 59 -10.36 2.46 16.12
CA GLN A 59 -10.77 3.67 16.83
C GLN A 59 -9.61 4.38 17.53
N ASN A 60 -8.41 3.79 17.56
CA ASN A 60 -7.26 4.36 18.27
C ASN A 60 -6.55 5.50 17.49
N GLY A 61 -7.00 5.83 16.27
CA GLY A 61 -6.43 6.88 15.44
C GLY A 61 -5.08 6.54 14.79
N LYS A 62 -4.63 5.28 14.87
CA LYS A 62 -3.39 4.81 14.23
C LYS A 62 -3.64 4.35 12.80
N GLU A 63 -2.57 4.31 12.02
CA GLU A 63 -2.59 3.79 10.66
C GLU A 63 -2.91 2.28 10.60
N VAL A 64 -3.45 1.88 9.46
CA VAL A 64 -3.55 0.47 9.05
C VAL A 64 -2.62 0.22 7.87
N ALA A 65 -2.07 -0.99 7.82
CA ALA A 65 -1.27 -1.47 6.71
C ALA A 65 -2.05 -2.53 5.95
N ILE A 66 -2.48 -2.24 4.72
CA ILE A 66 -3.21 -3.16 3.85
C ILE A 66 -2.23 -3.73 2.85
N THR A 67 -2.23 -5.05 2.65
CA THR A 67 -1.43 -5.73 1.63
C THR A 67 -2.30 -6.65 0.79
N ALA A 68 -2.15 -6.55 -0.52
CA ALA A 68 -2.80 -7.39 -1.51
C ALA A 68 -1.78 -7.96 -2.49
N LEU A 69 -1.99 -9.21 -2.90
CA LEU A 69 -1.23 -9.88 -3.95
C LEU A 69 -2.20 -10.30 -5.05
N THR A 70 -1.98 -9.85 -6.29
CA THR A 70 -2.75 -10.32 -7.44
C THR A 70 -2.17 -11.65 -7.95
N ARG A 71 -2.96 -12.38 -8.75
CA ARG A 71 -2.49 -13.60 -9.44
C ARG A 71 -1.34 -13.36 -10.42
N TYR A 72 -1.02 -12.10 -10.72
CA TYR A 72 0.02 -11.68 -11.66
C TYR A 72 1.29 -11.19 -10.95
N GLN A 73 1.49 -11.56 -9.69
CA GLN A 73 2.65 -11.16 -8.88
C GLN A 73 2.76 -9.63 -8.69
N GLU A 74 1.62 -8.94 -8.73
CA GLU A 74 1.52 -7.53 -8.40
C GLU A 74 1.16 -7.41 -6.92
N MET A 75 2.03 -6.75 -6.17
CA MET A 75 1.87 -6.45 -4.76
C MET A 75 1.43 -5.01 -4.61
N ILE A 76 0.40 -4.80 -3.80
CA ILE A 76 -0.11 -3.47 -3.46
C ILE A 76 -0.09 -3.37 -1.95
N ARG A 77 0.70 -2.43 -1.43
CA ARG A 77 0.69 -2.04 -0.03
C ARG A 77 0.03 -0.68 0.10
N VAL A 78 -0.86 -0.51 1.08
CA VAL A 78 -1.49 0.75 1.41
C VAL A 78 -1.31 1.02 2.90
N ASN A 79 -0.64 2.10 3.25
CA ASN A 79 -0.59 2.59 4.62
C ASN A 79 -1.44 3.85 4.71
N GLY A 80 -2.39 3.88 5.63
CA GLY A 80 -3.27 5.05 5.79
C GLY A 80 -4.10 5.00 7.05
N ILE A 81 -4.74 6.12 7.38
CA ILE A 81 -5.57 6.25 8.58
C ILE A 81 -7.02 5.90 8.22
N PRO A 82 -7.62 4.89 8.87
CA PRO A 82 -9.03 4.57 8.66
C PRO A 82 -9.92 5.53 9.45
N GLU A 83 -10.87 6.15 8.77
CA GLU A 83 -11.89 6.98 9.39
C GLU A 83 -13.21 6.23 9.44
N ARG A 84 -13.85 6.22 10.61
CA ARG A 84 -15.23 5.75 10.72
C ARG A 84 -16.15 6.70 9.94
N VAL A 85 -16.97 6.16 9.04
CA VAL A 85 -17.96 6.97 8.33
C VAL A 85 -18.96 7.56 9.34
N PRO A 86 -19.36 8.84 9.24
CA PRO A 86 -20.32 9.45 10.17
C PRO A 86 -21.69 8.77 10.17
N ASP A 87 -22.42 8.81 11.29
CA ASP A 87 -23.73 8.16 11.46
C ASP A 87 -24.74 8.55 10.39
N THR A 88 -24.73 9.82 9.99
CA THR A 88 -25.58 10.37 8.91
C THR A 88 -25.38 9.67 7.56
N ARG A 89 -24.26 8.97 7.37
CA ARG A 89 -23.91 8.27 6.14
C ARG A 89 -23.66 6.76 6.33
N GLN A 90 -23.60 6.26 7.57
CA GLN A 90 -23.35 4.84 7.87
C GLN A 90 -24.33 3.92 7.16
N LYS A 91 -25.64 4.16 7.34
CA LYS A 91 -26.69 3.32 6.74
C LYS A 91 -26.61 3.32 5.20
N LYS A 92 -26.49 4.50 4.59
CA LYS A 92 -26.35 4.66 3.14
C LYS A 92 -25.20 3.84 2.57
N TRP A 93 -24.02 3.93 3.19
CA TRP A 93 -22.84 3.21 2.72
C TRP A 93 -22.94 1.70 2.97
N LEU A 94 -23.50 1.29 4.10
CA LEU A 94 -23.69 -0.11 4.41
C LEU A 94 -24.68 -0.78 3.45
N ASP A 95 -25.79 -0.11 3.13
CA ASP A 95 -26.78 -0.60 2.17
C ASP A 95 -26.13 -0.78 0.78
N ARG A 96 -25.40 0.23 0.28
CA ARG A 96 -24.61 0.12 -0.97
C ARG A 96 -23.61 -1.04 -0.94
N ILE A 97 -22.88 -1.21 0.15
CA ILE A 97 -21.93 -2.31 0.31
C ILE A 97 -22.64 -3.66 0.22
N PHE A 98 -23.83 -3.82 0.81
CA PHE A 98 -24.58 -5.06 0.75
C PHE A 98 -25.22 -5.32 -0.63
N GLU A 99 -25.58 -4.27 -1.37
CA GLU A 99 -26.00 -4.37 -2.78
C GLU A 99 -24.87 -4.92 -3.65
N GLU A 100 -23.64 -4.42 -3.45
CA GLU A 100 -22.45 -4.84 -4.20
C GLU A 100 -21.87 -6.19 -3.74
N ASN A 101 -22.19 -6.63 -2.52
CA ASN A 101 -21.65 -7.85 -1.91
C ASN A 101 -22.78 -8.75 -1.40
N GLN A 102 -23.69 -9.16 -2.29
CA GLN A 102 -24.95 -9.84 -1.92
C GLN A 102 -24.77 -11.08 -1.03
N ILE A 103 -23.65 -11.80 -1.13
CA ILE A 103 -23.32 -12.94 -0.26
C ILE A 103 -23.33 -12.59 1.24
N MET A 104 -23.07 -11.32 1.58
CA MET A 104 -23.10 -10.81 2.95
C MET A 104 -24.49 -10.92 3.58
N ASN A 105 -25.57 -10.96 2.79
CA ASN A 105 -26.92 -11.15 3.31
C ASN A 105 -27.08 -12.53 3.99
N ASN A 106 -26.29 -13.53 3.62
CA ASN A 106 -26.28 -14.84 4.28
C ASN A 106 -25.54 -14.79 5.62
N VAL A 107 -24.52 -13.93 5.74
CA VAL A 107 -23.72 -13.77 6.97
C VAL A 107 -24.44 -12.86 7.97
N TYR A 108 -25.09 -11.80 7.48
CA TYR A 108 -25.86 -10.84 8.27
C TYR A 108 -27.28 -10.71 7.70
N PRO A 109 -28.19 -11.64 8.02
CA PRO A 109 -29.55 -11.62 7.52
C PRO A 109 -30.38 -10.47 8.11
N GLY A 110 -31.29 -9.93 7.30
CA GLY A 110 -32.19 -8.84 7.68
C GLY A 110 -31.44 -7.63 8.23
N ASN A 111 -31.86 -7.16 9.41
CA ASN A 111 -31.33 -5.98 10.08
C ASN A 111 -30.06 -6.25 10.90
N SER A 112 -29.59 -7.50 10.98
CA SER A 112 -28.35 -7.81 11.73
C SER A 112 -27.13 -7.12 11.16
N ARG A 113 -27.14 -6.75 9.87
CA ARG A 113 -26.06 -5.99 9.21
C ARG A 113 -25.71 -4.69 9.92
N TYR A 114 -26.67 -4.05 10.59
CA TYR A 114 -26.45 -2.77 11.29
C TYR A 114 -25.58 -2.90 12.57
N VAL A 115 -25.10 -4.11 12.89
CA VAL A 115 -23.98 -4.31 13.83
C VAL A 115 -22.63 -3.91 13.25
N LEU A 116 -22.53 -3.87 11.91
CA LEU A 116 -21.35 -3.45 11.17
C LEU A 116 -21.27 -1.93 11.13
N GLU A 117 -20.04 -1.42 11.16
CA GLU A 117 -19.73 -0.03 10.87
C GLU A 117 -18.79 0.05 9.67
N VAL A 118 -19.04 1.04 8.82
CA VAL A 118 -18.24 1.35 7.63
C VAL A 118 -17.07 2.23 8.03
N PHE A 119 -15.88 1.83 7.59
CA PHE A 119 -14.65 2.61 7.67
C PHE A 119 -14.17 2.95 6.27
N CYS A 120 -13.46 4.07 6.16
CA CYS A 120 -12.93 4.59 4.91
C CYS A 120 -11.49 5.07 5.10
N VAL A 121 -10.59 4.65 4.22
CA VAL A 121 -9.26 5.23 4.10
C VAL A 121 -9.31 6.24 2.95
N LYS A 122 -8.99 7.50 3.25
CA LYS A 122 -9.00 8.64 2.31
C LYS A 122 -7.66 9.33 2.18
N LYS A 123 -6.76 9.07 3.13
CA LYS A 123 -5.39 9.55 3.16
C LYS A 123 -4.47 8.35 3.28
N ALA A 124 -3.64 8.12 2.28
CA ALA A 124 -2.80 6.94 2.24
C ALA A 124 -1.60 7.07 1.30
N VAL A 125 -0.57 6.30 1.62
CA VAL A 125 0.55 5.99 0.72
C VAL A 125 0.29 4.61 0.12
N ILE A 126 0.35 4.53 -1.21
CA ILE A 126 0.28 3.27 -1.95
C ILE A 126 1.66 2.94 -2.49
N GLU A 127 2.12 1.72 -2.25
CA GLU A 127 3.29 1.17 -2.92
C GLU A 127 2.86 0.01 -3.80
N TYR A 128 3.19 0.14 -5.08
CA TYR A 128 2.96 -0.86 -6.10
C TYR A 128 4.30 -1.53 -6.42
N PHE A 129 4.31 -2.87 -6.45
CA PHE A 129 5.49 -3.64 -6.83
C PHE A 129 5.10 -4.85 -7.67
N ASN A 130 5.63 -4.95 -8.89
CA ASN A 130 5.34 -6.01 -9.83
C ASN A 130 6.60 -6.85 -10.08
N LEU A 131 6.59 -8.07 -9.54
CA LEU A 131 7.63 -9.08 -9.76
C LEU A 131 7.39 -9.93 -11.00
N GLY A 132 6.21 -9.86 -11.62
CA GLY A 132 5.84 -10.66 -12.78
C GLY A 132 6.41 -10.15 -14.10
N VAL A 133 7.27 -9.14 -14.08
CA VAL A 133 7.86 -8.49 -15.25
C VAL A 133 9.38 -8.33 -15.08
N HIS A 134 10.10 -8.23 -16.20
CA HIS A 134 11.53 -7.93 -16.22
C HIS A 134 11.81 -6.76 -17.19
N PRO A 135 12.46 -5.67 -16.75
CA PRO A 135 12.82 -5.38 -15.36
C PRO A 135 11.57 -5.30 -14.48
N ILE A 136 11.72 -5.55 -13.18
CA ILE A 136 10.66 -5.37 -12.20
C ILE A 136 10.11 -3.94 -12.29
N PHE A 137 8.85 -3.74 -11.92
CA PHE A 137 8.29 -2.40 -11.87
C PHE A 137 7.81 -2.06 -10.46
N ARG A 138 8.23 -0.92 -9.92
CA ARG A 138 7.74 -0.38 -8.66
C ARG A 138 7.41 1.09 -8.79
N GLU A 139 6.40 1.53 -8.06
CA GLU A 139 6.04 2.95 -8.03
C GLU A 139 5.28 3.24 -6.74
N ARG A 140 5.34 4.50 -6.31
CA ARG A 140 4.63 4.97 -5.12
C ARG A 140 3.62 6.02 -5.52
N TYR A 141 2.45 5.98 -4.91
CA TYR A 141 1.40 6.96 -5.09
C TYR A 141 0.87 7.44 -3.75
N THR A 142 0.16 8.56 -3.77
CA THR A 142 -0.44 9.18 -2.61
C THR A 142 -1.91 9.43 -2.86
N ILE A 143 -2.68 9.40 -1.78
CA ILE A 143 -4.08 9.78 -1.75
C ILE A 143 -4.25 10.76 -0.59
N GLY A 144 -4.92 11.89 -0.82
CA GLY A 144 -5.31 12.84 0.23
C GLY A 144 -4.13 13.51 0.94
N GLU A 145 -3.52 14.51 0.28
CA GLU A 145 -2.36 15.34 0.71
C GLU A 145 -1.06 14.60 1.09
N GLU A 146 0.05 15.36 1.04
CA GLU A 146 1.44 14.93 0.82
C GLU A 146 1.86 13.64 1.53
N ALA A 147 2.42 12.69 0.76
CA ALA A 147 3.31 11.69 1.33
C ALA A 147 4.75 12.11 1.12
N LYS A 148 5.50 12.09 2.21
CA LYS A 148 6.89 11.65 2.17
C LYS A 148 6.92 10.36 3.04
N ARG A 149 7.83 9.40 2.88
CA ARG A 149 9.27 9.52 2.58
C ARG A 149 9.86 8.25 1.97
N GLY A 150 11.01 8.44 1.35
CA GLY A 150 12.20 7.58 1.45
C GLY A 150 12.10 6.14 0.95
N GLY A 151 13.26 5.60 0.59
CA GLY A 151 13.39 4.26 0.04
C GLY A 151 14.14 4.31 -1.28
N GLY A 152 15.06 3.36 -1.45
CA GLY A 152 15.92 3.30 -2.63
C GLY A 152 17.30 3.82 -2.35
N PHE A 153 18.00 4.21 -3.41
CA PHE A 153 19.39 4.59 -3.34
C PHE A 153 19.61 5.89 -4.10
N MET A 154 20.40 6.78 -3.54
CA MET A 154 20.84 8.01 -4.21
C MET A 154 22.32 7.92 -4.55
N VAL A 155 22.70 8.54 -5.65
CA VAL A 155 24.09 8.64 -6.10
C VAL A 155 24.60 10.03 -5.73
N THR A 156 25.65 10.08 -4.94
CA THR A 156 26.29 11.32 -4.48
C THR A 156 27.35 11.80 -5.48
N GLU A 157 27.81 13.03 -5.30
CA GLU A 157 28.92 13.65 -6.04
C GLU A 157 30.26 12.92 -5.93
N ALA A 158 30.41 12.00 -4.96
CA ALA A 158 31.59 11.14 -4.84
C ALA A 158 31.71 10.10 -5.99
N CYS A 159 30.70 9.99 -6.86
CA CYS A 159 30.71 9.06 -7.98
C CYS A 159 31.85 9.36 -8.96
N ILE A 160 32.71 8.37 -9.20
CA ILE A 160 33.83 8.46 -10.16
C ILE A 160 33.52 7.84 -11.53
N GLY A 161 32.25 7.49 -11.81
CA GLY A 161 31.85 6.93 -13.10
C GLY A 161 32.44 5.56 -13.45
N CYS A 162 32.94 4.77 -12.49
CA CYS A 162 33.69 3.53 -12.76
C CYS A 162 32.89 2.35 -13.34
N GLY A 163 31.56 2.45 -13.46
CA GLY A 163 30.73 1.41 -14.11
C GLY A 163 30.44 0.14 -13.30
N LYS A 164 31.10 -0.11 -12.16
CA LYS A 164 30.93 -1.38 -11.40
C LYS A 164 29.48 -1.66 -10.97
N CYS A 165 28.76 -0.63 -10.56
CA CYS A 165 27.36 -0.76 -10.17
C CYS A 165 26.44 -1.13 -11.35
N LEU A 166 26.75 -0.70 -12.57
CA LEU A 166 25.98 -1.07 -13.77
C LEU A 166 26.06 -2.57 -14.00
N GLN A 167 27.27 -3.15 -13.93
CA GLN A 167 27.50 -4.58 -14.15
C GLN A 167 26.90 -5.44 -13.03
N ALA A 168 26.90 -4.93 -11.79
CA ALA A 168 26.36 -5.66 -10.66
C ALA A 168 24.83 -5.60 -10.57
N CYS A 169 24.16 -4.63 -11.21
CA CYS A 169 22.72 -4.45 -11.07
C CYS A 169 21.94 -5.58 -11.76
N PRO A 170 21.21 -6.44 -11.00
CA PRO A 170 20.48 -7.56 -11.60
C PRO A 170 19.30 -7.12 -12.48
N GLN A 171 18.85 -5.87 -12.35
CA GLN A 171 17.76 -5.31 -13.13
C GLN A 171 18.24 -4.47 -14.31
N GLY A 172 19.55 -4.24 -14.44
CA GLY A 172 20.09 -3.30 -15.44
C GLY A 172 19.48 -1.89 -15.33
N CYS A 173 19.08 -1.47 -14.14
CA CYS A 173 18.35 -0.21 -13.92
C CYS A 173 19.26 1.00 -13.72
N ILE A 174 20.58 0.86 -13.84
CA ILE A 174 21.55 1.94 -13.66
C ILE A 174 22.03 2.42 -15.03
N LEU A 175 21.89 3.71 -15.29
CA LEU A 175 22.29 4.36 -16.53
C LEU A 175 23.72 4.91 -16.45
N GLU A 176 24.45 4.76 -17.54
CA GLU A 176 25.79 5.29 -17.72
C GLU A 176 25.73 6.82 -17.92
N LYS A 177 25.80 7.55 -16.81
CA LYS A 177 25.88 9.01 -16.71
C LYS A 177 26.98 9.39 -15.72
N ASN A 178 27.28 10.69 -15.61
CA ASN A 178 28.23 11.20 -14.63
C ASN A 178 27.60 12.32 -13.76
N PRO A 179 27.19 12.02 -12.52
CA PRO A 179 27.19 10.71 -11.85
C PRO A 179 26.20 9.72 -12.49
N VAL A 180 26.35 8.42 -12.20
CA VAL A 180 25.41 7.39 -12.69
C VAL A 180 23.99 7.65 -12.17
N GLU A 181 22.97 7.22 -12.90
CA GLU A 181 21.56 7.45 -12.55
C GLU A 181 20.84 6.12 -12.34
N ILE A 182 20.07 6.00 -11.26
CA ILE A 182 19.28 4.80 -10.96
C ILE A 182 17.84 5.06 -11.41
N LYS A 183 17.31 4.18 -12.26
CA LYS A 183 15.88 4.11 -12.58
C LYS A 183 15.14 3.47 -11.42
N GLU A 184 14.65 4.29 -10.50
CA GLU A 184 13.99 3.86 -9.27
C GLU A 184 12.80 2.93 -9.54
N GLU A 185 12.06 3.14 -10.62
CA GLU A 185 10.93 2.28 -10.98
C GLU A 185 11.33 0.83 -11.30
N ASN A 186 12.61 0.60 -11.61
CA ASN A 186 13.17 -0.71 -11.93
C ASN A 186 14.15 -1.20 -10.84
N CYS A 187 14.25 -0.51 -9.72
CA CYS A 187 15.21 -0.82 -8.66
C CYS A 187 14.62 -1.80 -7.61
N LEU A 188 15.29 -2.93 -7.38
CA LEU A 188 14.92 -3.88 -6.32
C LEU A 188 15.14 -3.35 -4.90
N HIS A 189 15.88 -2.25 -4.75
CA HIS A 189 16.42 -1.78 -3.48
C HIS A 189 17.30 -2.85 -2.78
N CYS A 190 17.99 -3.70 -3.55
CA CYS A 190 18.79 -4.80 -2.99
C CYS A 190 20.13 -4.37 -2.39
N GLY A 191 20.64 -3.18 -2.72
CA GLY A 191 21.88 -2.64 -2.16
C GLY A 191 23.18 -3.08 -2.82
N LEU A 192 23.14 -4.03 -3.76
CA LEU A 192 24.36 -4.54 -4.41
C LEU A 192 25.21 -3.45 -5.08
N CYS A 193 24.57 -2.43 -5.68
CA CYS A 193 25.29 -1.29 -6.27
C CYS A 193 26.06 -0.47 -5.23
N SER A 194 25.55 -0.35 -4.00
CA SER A 194 26.22 0.31 -2.88
C SER A 194 27.41 -0.51 -2.39
N GLU A 195 27.24 -1.83 -2.24
CA GLU A 195 28.29 -2.75 -1.79
C GLU A 195 29.51 -2.78 -2.73
N VAL A 196 29.28 -2.77 -4.05
CA VAL A 196 30.38 -2.82 -5.05
C VAL A 196 31.02 -1.45 -5.33
N CYS A 197 30.47 -0.36 -4.79
CA CYS A 197 30.95 0.99 -5.06
C CYS A 197 32.26 1.26 -4.29
N PRO A 198 33.42 1.40 -4.97
CA PRO A 198 34.71 1.53 -4.29
C PRO A 198 34.87 2.83 -3.52
N VAL A 199 34.05 3.83 -3.84
CA VAL A 199 34.05 5.18 -3.23
C VAL A 199 32.78 5.44 -2.41
N GLN A 200 31.96 4.41 -2.16
CA GLN A 200 30.72 4.48 -1.38
C GLN A 200 29.78 5.65 -1.79
N ALA A 201 29.75 5.95 -3.09
CA ALA A 201 28.97 7.06 -3.63
C ALA A 201 27.46 6.78 -3.66
N ILE A 202 27.03 5.51 -3.58
CA ILE A 202 25.62 5.11 -3.62
C ILE A 202 25.14 4.86 -2.19
N LYS A 203 24.22 5.69 -1.71
CA LYS A 203 23.73 5.67 -0.32
C LYS A 203 22.24 5.35 -0.25
N ARG A 204 21.83 4.62 0.79
CA ARG A 204 20.42 4.37 1.06
C ARG A 204 19.71 5.67 1.42
N ILE A 205 18.54 5.90 0.84
CA ILE A 205 17.68 7.03 1.20
C ILE A 205 16.95 6.66 2.49
N GLU A 206 17.12 7.44 3.55
CA GLU A 206 16.45 7.21 4.82
C GLU A 206 14.94 7.45 4.68
N GLU A 207 14.15 6.52 5.24
CA GLU A 207 12.71 6.67 5.45
C GLU A 207 12.55 7.58 6.64
N GLU A 208 12.47 8.86 6.34
CA GLU A 208 12.56 9.86 7.39
C GLU A 208 11.28 9.83 8.28
#